data_AF-A0A8U0UGW8-F1
#
_entry.id   AF-A0A8U0UGW8-F1
#
_cell.length_a   1.000
_cell.length_b   1.000
_cell.length_c   1.000
_cell.angle_alpha   90.00
_cell.angle_beta   90.00
_cell.angle_gamma   90.00
#
_symmetry.space_group_name_H-M   'P 1'
#
loop_
_entity.id
_entity.type
_entity.pdbx_description
1 polymer ?
#
loop_
_entity_poly.entity_id
_entity_poly.type
_entity_poly.pdbx_seq_one_letter_code
_entity_poly.pdbx_strand_id
1 'polypeptide(L)'
;MLLAKLHAPVQTPCSCPNSMLLSKLHAPVQTPCSWPNSMLLSKLHAPVQTPCSCPNSMLLSKLHAPGQTPCSCPNSMLLAKLHAPVQTPCSCPNSMLLSKLHSPVQTPCSCPNSMLLSKLHAPVQTPCSCPNSMLLAKLYATPMDVSFFTAMNLLLYKQPSVLVGRTDVVAVTPWLAPIVWQGTFDPDLIDIIYKSMNLTIATTVFAVGKYVRFLRDFLETAEKHFLVDFNVRYYVFTDRPDNVPSVTMSQGRQLSVIQVPGSNRWQEISARRMEIIQTAIERQISREADYIFCLDVDSKFHARWGAESLGRLVAVIHPELYNQPRDRFSYERRPASTAYIPMDEGDYYYAGAVFGGFVEDVYTLTKVCRNQLEEDARNSIEAAWQEESHLNRYLLYNKPNKLLSPEYQWDDKKTNAKEVKVIRFSSVIKNYAEIRPNV
;
A
#
# COMPACT_ATOMS: atom_id res chain seq x y z
N MET A 1 32.32 -39.50 -11.69
CA MET A 1 30.97 -39.25 -12.24
C MET A 1 30.05 -40.33 -11.70
N LEU A 2 29.04 -39.97 -10.92
CA LEU A 2 28.05 -40.90 -10.36
C LEU A 2 26.72 -40.71 -11.09
N LEU A 3 26.19 -41.78 -11.68
CA LEU A 3 24.89 -41.82 -12.35
C LEU A 3 23.90 -42.50 -11.39
N ALA A 4 22.96 -41.72 -10.84
CA ALA A 4 21.94 -42.24 -9.93
C ALA A 4 20.55 -42.12 -10.56
N LYS A 5 19.93 -43.27 -10.87
CA LYS A 5 18.49 -43.37 -11.12
C LYS A 5 17.85 -44.01 -9.90
N LEU A 6 17.07 -43.23 -9.16
CA LEU A 6 16.38 -43.69 -7.97
C LEU A 6 14.91 -43.93 -8.31
N HIS A 7 14.51 -45.19 -8.28
CA HIS A 7 13.14 -45.65 -8.48
C HIS A 7 12.46 -46.07 -7.16
N ALA A 8 13.16 -45.99 -6.02
CA ALA A 8 12.66 -46.30 -4.68
C ALA A 8 12.94 -45.12 -3.72
N PRO A 9 12.10 -44.94 -2.67
CA PRO A 9 12.31 -43.89 -1.67
C PRO A 9 13.61 -44.11 -0.89
N VAL A 10 14.42 -43.07 -0.76
CA VAL A 10 15.69 -43.09 0.00
C VAL A 10 15.43 -42.53 1.39
N GLN A 11 15.76 -43.32 2.43
CA GLN A 11 15.59 -42.95 3.84
C GLN A 11 16.90 -42.68 4.58
N THR A 12 18.04 -42.57 3.88
CA THR A 12 19.34 -42.26 4.49
C THR A 12 19.90 -40.91 4.03
N PRO A 13 20.56 -40.14 4.92
CA PRO A 13 21.28 -38.93 4.54
C PRO A 13 22.44 -39.24 3.59
N CYS A 14 22.65 -38.42 2.57
CA CYS A 14 23.70 -38.60 1.57
C CYS A 14 24.66 -37.41 1.56
N SER A 15 25.98 -37.68 1.60
CA SER A 15 27.04 -36.67 1.44
C SER A 15 28.03 -37.12 0.37
N CYS A 16 28.21 -36.30 -0.67
CA CYS A 16 29.18 -36.57 -1.74
C CYS A 16 29.95 -35.29 -2.10
N PRO A 17 31.11 -35.03 -1.48
CA PRO A 17 31.96 -33.90 -1.82
C PRO A 17 32.68 -34.11 -3.16
N ASN A 18 33.07 -33.03 -3.84
CA ASN A 18 33.91 -33.03 -5.06
C ASN A 18 33.41 -33.95 -6.18
N SER A 19 32.09 -34.00 -6.37
CA SER A 19 31.44 -35.01 -7.20
C SER A 19 30.68 -34.37 -8.38
N MET A 20 30.70 -35.03 -9.54
CA MET A 20 29.79 -34.75 -10.64
C MET A 20 28.66 -35.78 -10.65
N LEU A 21 27.42 -35.32 -10.39
CA LEU A 21 26.25 -36.18 -10.30
C LEU A 21 25.24 -35.85 -11.42
N LEU A 22 24.76 -36.88 -12.11
CA LEU A 22 23.53 -36.81 -12.92
C LEU A 22 22.45 -37.63 -12.23
N SER A 23 21.36 -36.98 -11.80
CA SER A 23 20.24 -37.66 -11.15
C SER A 23 18.91 -37.49 -11.88
N LYS A 24 18.19 -38.61 -12.05
CA LYS A 24 16.76 -38.62 -12.38
C LYS A 24 16.03 -39.26 -11.22
N LEU A 25 15.20 -38.48 -10.55
CA LEU A 25 14.47 -38.87 -9.35
C LEU A 25 12.98 -39.00 -9.67
N HIS A 26 12.48 -40.23 -9.55
CA HIS A 26 11.08 -40.58 -9.81
C HIS A 26 10.33 -41.01 -8.53
N ALA A 27 11.01 -41.04 -7.37
CA ALA A 27 10.43 -41.38 -6.07
C ALA A 27 10.63 -40.22 -5.08
N PRO A 28 9.73 -40.06 -4.08
CA PRO A 28 9.87 -39.03 -3.05
C PRO A 28 11.10 -39.29 -2.15
N VAL A 29 11.80 -38.22 -1.80
CA VAL A 29 12.98 -38.25 -0.90
C VAL A 29 12.66 -37.39 0.32
N GLN A 30 12.93 -37.91 1.51
CA GLN A 30 12.63 -37.26 2.80
C GLN A 30 13.85 -37.05 3.70
N THR A 31 15.07 -37.13 3.16
CA THR A 31 16.32 -36.95 3.93
C THR A 31 17.16 -35.74 3.50
N PRO A 32 17.87 -35.06 4.43
CA PRO A 32 18.79 -33.97 4.11
C PRO A 32 20.01 -34.45 3.30
N CYS A 33 20.47 -33.61 2.37
CA CYS A 33 21.62 -33.90 1.52
C CYS A 33 22.64 -32.75 1.49
N SER A 34 23.93 -33.08 1.41
CA SER A 34 25.04 -32.11 1.35
C SER A 34 26.03 -32.44 0.22
N TRP A 35 26.32 -31.46 -0.64
CA TRP A 35 27.22 -31.62 -1.79
C TRP A 35 28.12 -30.40 -1.99
N PRO A 36 29.21 -30.28 -1.21
CA PRO A 36 30.17 -29.18 -1.36
C PRO A 36 31.10 -29.41 -2.57
N ASN A 37 31.45 -28.32 -3.27
CA ASN A 37 32.37 -28.31 -4.42
C ASN A 37 31.98 -29.30 -5.54
N SER A 38 30.67 -29.44 -5.80
CA SER A 38 30.11 -30.47 -6.68
C SER A 38 29.34 -29.86 -7.85
N MET A 39 29.23 -30.61 -8.95
CA MET A 39 28.39 -30.25 -10.10
C MET A 39 27.21 -31.21 -10.18
N LEU A 40 25.99 -30.70 -10.02
CA LEU A 40 24.78 -31.51 -9.95
C LEU A 40 23.82 -31.14 -11.08
N LEU A 41 23.49 -32.12 -11.94
CA LEU A 41 22.43 -32.03 -12.94
C LEU A 41 21.26 -32.92 -12.52
N SER A 42 20.12 -32.33 -12.17
CA SER A 42 18.95 -33.06 -11.68
C SER A 42 17.69 -32.82 -12.51
N LYS A 43 16.94 -33.90 -12.76
CA LYS A 43 15.54 -33.85 -13.24
C LYS A 43 14.66 -34.51 -12.18
N LEU A 44 13.74 -33.74 -11.63
CA LEU A 44 12.87 -34.13 -10.51
C LEU A 44 11.42 -34.22 -10.98
N HIS A 45 10.84 -35.41 -10.88
CA HIS A 45 9.45 -35.72 -11.27
C HIS A 45 8.55 -36.11 -10.09
N ALA A 46 9.07 -36.14 -8.86
CA ALA A 46 8.34 -36.48 -7.64
C ALA A 46 8.46 -35.35 -6.58
N PRO A 47 7.52 -35.25 -5.62
CA PRO A 47 7.58 -34.25 -4.55
C PRO A 47 8.79 -34.47 -3.64
N VAL A 48 9.47 -33.39 -3.25
CA VAL A 48 10.63 -33.43 -2.35
C VAL A 48 10.42 -32.49 -1.17
N GLN A 49 10.65 -32.99 0.04
CA GLN A 49 10.58 -32.25 1.31
C GLN A 49 11.91 -32.38 2.07
N THR A 50 12.99 -31.79 1.55
CA THR A 50 14.32 -31.93 2.16
C THR A 50 15.13 -30.64 2.12
N PRO A 51 15.88 -30.32 3.19
CA PRO A 51 16.89 -29.28 3.16
C PRO A 51 18.13 -29.71 2.35
N CYS A 52 18.63 -28.83 1.48
CA CYS A 52 19.86 -29.07 0.71
C CYS A 52 20.93 -28.01 1.01
N SER A 53 22.19 -28.43 1.18
CA SER A 53 23.35 -27.52 1.31
C SER A 53 24.41 -27.81 0.24
N CYS A 54 24.73 -26.82 -0.58
CA CYS A 54 25.69 -26.94 -1.69
C CYS A 54 26.59 -25.71 -1.80
N PRO A 55 27.59 -25.55 -0.93
CA PRO A 55 28.55 -24.45 -1.02
C PRO A 55 29.54 -24.66 -2.18
N ASN A 56 29.89 -23.57 -2.88
CA ASN A 56 30.85 -23.55 -4.00
C ASN A 56 30.53 -24.57 -5.13
N SER A 57 29.24 -24.75 -5.43
CA SER A 57 28.74 -25.80 -6.33
C SER A 57 27.97 -25.22 -7.51
N MET A 58 27.91 -25.96 -8.63
CA MET A 58 27.07 -25.62 -9.78
C MET A 58 25.86 -26.56 -9.84
N LEU A 59 24.65 -26.00 -9.74
CA LEU A 59 23.39 -26.75 -9.70
C LEU A 59 22.53 -26.43 -10.93
N LEU A 60 22.21 -27.45 -11.74
CA LEU A 60 21.24 -27.35 -12.83
C LEU A 60 20.04 -28.24 -12.54
N SER A 61 18.86 -27.65 -12.32
CA SER A 61 17.65 -28.40 -11.96
C SER A 61 16.46 -28.12 -12.90
N LYS A 62 15.73 -29.18 -13.23
CA LYS A 62 14.38 -29.10 -13.84
C LYS A 62 13.38 -29.78 -12.92
N LEU A 63 12.40 -29.02 -12.44
CA LEU A 63 11.41 -29.43 -11.46
C LEU A 63 10.00 -29.44 -12.09
N HIS A 64 9.36 -30.61 -12.07
CA HIS A 64 8.02 -30.84 -12.62
C HIS A 64 6.97 -31.18 -11.56
N ALA A 65 7.32 -31.22 -10.27
CA ALA A 65 6.42 -31.53 -9.15
C ALA A 65 6.53 -30.47 -8.03
N PRO A 66 5.52 -30.32 -7.15
CA PRO A 66 5.55 -29.36 -6.05
C PRO A 66 6.67 -29.69 -5.04
N GLY A 67 7.35 -28.68 -4.49
CA GLY A 67 8.47 -28.87 -3.58
C GLY A 67 8.47 -27.90 -2.39
N GLN A 68 8.83 -28.41 -1.22
CA GLN A 68 9.11 -27.65 0.00
C GLN A 68 10.53 -27.97 0.49
N THR A 69 11.52 -27.25 -0.04
CA THR A 69 12.95 -27.52 0.22
C THR A 69 13.71 -26.25 0.58
N PRO A 70 14.07 -26.03 1.86
CA PRO A 70 15.01 -24.99 2.21
C PRO A 70 16.38 -25.25 1.58
N CYS A 71 16.97 -24.27 0.90
CA CYS A 71 18.26 -24.43 0.22
C CYS A 71 19.28 -23.38 0.71
N SER A 72 20.51 -23.82 1.01
CA SER A 72 21.64 -22.94 1.34
C SER A 72 22.80 -23.21 0.38
N CYS A 73 23.12 -22.23 -0.48
CA CYS A 73 24.13 -22.37 -1.52
C CYS A 73 24.98 -21.09 -1.63
N PRO A 74 25.92 -20.86 -0.70
CA PRO A 74 26.83 -19.71 -0.77
C PRO A 74 27.89 -19.91 -1.87
N ASN A 75 28.26 -18.82 -2.56
CA ASN A 75 29.27 -18.79 -3.64
C ASN A 75 29.00 -19.81 -4.77
N SER A 76 27.74 -20.02 -5.13
CA SER A 76 27.31 -21.09 -6.04
C SER A 76 26.58 -20.52 -7.26
N MET A 77 26.57 -21.28 -8.37
CA MET A 77 25.78 -20.94 -9.57
C MET A 77 24.58 -21.88 -9.69
N LEU A 78 23.38 -21.31 -9.71
CA LEU A 78 22.13 -22.07 -9.72
C LEU A 78 21.28 -21.74 -10.95
N LEU A 79 20.97 -22.76 -11.76
CA LEU A 79 20.16 -22.69 -12.98
C LEU A 79 18.92 -23.59 -12.83
N ALA A 80 17.74 -22.98 -12.66
CA ALA A 80 16.51 -23.70 -12.37
C ALA A 80 15.40 -23.44 -13.41
N LYS A 81 14.68 -24.51 -13.82
CA LYS A 81 13.44 -24.39 -14.59
C LYS A 81 12.29 -25.06 -13.82
N LEU A 82 11.30 -24.27 -13.44
CA LEU A 82 10.21 -24.66 -12.53
C LEU A 82 8.87 -24.67 -13.28
N HIS A 83 8.19 -25.81 -13.24
CA HIS A 83 6.89 -26.03 -13.90
C HIS A 83 5.74 -26.34 -12.92
N ALA A 84 5.97 -26.31 -11.60
CA ALA A 84 4.98 -26.58 -10.55
C ALA A 84 5.14 -25.59 -9.38
N PRO A 85 4.11 -25.36 -8.52
CA PRO A 85 4.19 -24.44 -7.39
C PRO A 85 5.26 -24.85 -6.37
N VAL A 86 6.02 -23.89 -5.85
CA VAL A 86 7.16 -24.16 -4.95
C VAL A 86 7.13 -23.19 -3.76
N GLN A 87 7.32 -23.75 -2.55
CA GLN A 87 7.46 -23.02 -1.28
C GLN A 87 8.86 -23.30 -0.70
N THR A 88 9.86 -22.49 -1.05
CA THR A 88 11.27 -22.74 -0.68
C THR A 88 11.94 -21.48 -0.12
N PRO A 89 12.26 -21.42 1.18
CA PRO A 89 13.17 -20.40 1.67
C PRO A 89 14.60 -20.68 1.20
N CYS A 90 15.25 -19.70 0.56
CA CYS A 90 16.60 -19.86 0.00
C CYS A 90 17.57 -18.81 0.56
N SER A 91 18.79 -19.25 0.93
CA SER A 91 19.89 -18.36 1.34
C SER A 91 21.11 -18.60 0.44
N CYS A 92 21.42 -17.63 -0.41
CA CYS A 92 22.47 -17.74 -1.42
C CYS A 92 23.28 -16.44 -1.51
N PRO A 93 24.17 -16.16 -0.54
CA PRO A 93 25.05 -15.00 -0.58
C PRO A 93 26.16 -15.19 -1.64
N ASN A 94 26.53 -14.10 -2.33
CA ASN A 94 27.58 -14.06 -3.37
C ASN A 94 27.39 -15.10 -4.50
N SER A 95 26.15 -15.34 -4.92
CA SER A 95 25.77 -16.41 -5.84
C SER A 95 25.10 -15.87 -7.10
N MET A 96 25.16 -16.61 -8.22
CA MET A 96 24.44 -16.28 -9.45
C MET A 96 23.25 -17.20 -9.65
N LEU A 97 22.05 -16.62 -9.75
CA LEU A 97 20.79 -17.36 -9.91
C LEU A 97 20.14 -17.06 -11.28
N LEU A 98 19.87 -18.09 -12.06
CA LEU A 98 19.13 -18.02 -13.33
C LEU A 98 17.88 -18.92 -13.25
N SER A 99 16.68 -18.34 -13.30
CA SER A 99 15.43 -19.10 -13.20
C SER A 99 14.43 -18.80 -14.32
N LYS A 100 13.69 -19.84 -14.75
CA LYS A 100 12.52 -19.70 -15.62
C LYS A 100 11.32 -20.36 -14.95
N LEU A 101 10.31 -19.54 -14.64
CA LEU A 101 9.18 -19.87 -13.77
C LEU A 101 7.87 -19.87 -14.57
N HIS A 102 7.14 -20.99 -14.53
CA HIS A 102 5.87 -21.18 -15.24
C HIS A 102 4.65 -21.37 -14.30
N SER A 103 4.82 -21.21 -12.98
CA SER A 103 3.79 -21.45 -11.95
C SER A 103 3.99 -20.53 -10.74
N PRO A 104 2.96 -20.30 -9.88
CA PRO A 104 3.05 -19.42 -8.71
C PRO A 104 4.08 -19.90 -7.68
N VAL A 105 4.82 -18.97 -7.07
CA VAL A 105 5.89 -19.26 -6.11
C VAL A 105 5.79 -18.35 -4.89
N GLN A 106 5.91 -18.94 -3.69
CA GLN A 106 5.95 -18.26 -2.39
C GLN A 106 7.32 -18.56 -1.75
N THR A 107 8.31 -17.68 -1.91
CA THR A 107 9.70 -17.92 -1.44
C THR A 107 10.31 -16.72 -0.72
N PRO A 108 10.52 -16.76 0.62
CA PRO A 108 11.37 -15.79 1.29
C PRO A 108 12.83 -16.07 0.91
N CYS A 109 13.49 -15.12 0.25
CA CYS A 109 14.88 -15.28 -0.19
C CYS A 109 15.79 -14.22 0.43
N SER A 110 16.99 -14.65 0.87
CA SER A 110 18.06 -13.77 1.33
C SER A 110 19.31 -14.00 0.48
N CYS A 111 19.61 -13.05 -0.39
CA CYS A 111 20.70 -13.15 -1.37
C CYS A 111 21.48 -11.82 -1.44
N PRO A 112 22.32 -11.50 -0.43
CA PRO A 112 23.17 -10.32 -0.46
C PRO A 112 24.33 -10.49 -1.46
N ASN A 113 24.70 -9.41 -2.17
CA ASN A 113 25.79 -9.37 -3.16
C ASN A 113 25.69 -10.42 -4.29
N SER A 114 24.47 -10.69 -4.77
CA SER A 114 24.18 -11.78 -5.72
C SER A 114 23.57 -11.24 -7.03
N MET A 115 23.73 -11.95 -8.16
CA MET A 115 23.11 -11.60 -9.44
C MET A 115 21.95 -12.55 -9.75
N LEU A 116 20.76 -11.99 -10.02
CA LEU A 116 19.53 -12.76 -10.19
C LEU A 116 18.86 -12.44 -11.54
N LEU A 117 18.75 -13.44 -12.42
CA LEU A 117 18.09 -13.35 -13.72
C LEU A 117 16.87 -14.28 -13.77
N SER A 118 15.67 -13.71 -13.85
CA SER A 118 14.42 -14.51 -13.88
C SER A 118 13.51 -14.14 -15.04
N LYS A 119 12.95 -15.16 -15.71
CA LYS A 119 11.86 -14.99 -16.69
C LYS A 119 10.56 -15.55 -16.09
N LEU A 120 9.64 -14.65 -15.74
CA LEU A 120 8.42 -14.93 -14.98
C LEU A 120 7.20 -15.02 -15.90
N HIS A 121 6.36 -16.04 -15.73
CA HIS A 121 5.07 -16.19 -16.42
C HIS A 121 3.87 -16.38 -15.45
N ALA A 122 4.06 -16.17 -14.14
CA ALA A 122 3.04 -16.34 -13.10
C ALA A 122 3.31 -15.40 -11.88
N PRO A 123 2.29 -15.08 -11.05
CA PRO A 123 2.44 -14.19 -9.90
C PRO A 123 3.34 -14.75 -8.79
N VAL A 124 4.13 -13.88 -8.16
CA VAL A 124 5.04 -14.19 -7.04
C VAL A 124 4.58 -13.39 -5.82
N GLN A 125 4.38 -14.04 -4.68
CA GLN A 125 4.01 -13.40 -3.42
C GLN A 125 5.08 -13.71 -2.36
N THR A 126 6.15 -12.89 -2.22
CA THR A 126 7.04 -12.96 -1.04
C THR A 126 7.99 -11.77 -0.85
N PRO A 127 8.38 -11.46 0.41
CA PRO A 127 9.42 -10.49 0.77
C PRO A 127 10.84 -11.09 0.54
N CYS A 128 11.70 -10.36 -0.18
CA CYS A 128 13.10 -10.71 -0.39
C CYS A 128 14.01 -9.63 0.19
N SER A 129 15.09 -10.03 0.85
CA SER A 129 16.13 -9.10 1.34
C SER A 129 17.43 -9.36 0.57
N CYS A 130 17.76 -8.45 -0.35
CA CYS A 130 18.90 -8.59 -1.26
C CYS A 130 19.69 -7.27 -1.36
N PRO A 131 20.39 -6.85 -0.29
CA PRO A 131 21.24 -5.66 -0.34
C PRO A 131 22.40 -5.87 -1.32
N ASN A 132 22.73 -4.84 -2.10
CA ASN A 132 23.84 -4.81 -3.08
C ASN A 132 23.77 -5.90 -4.17
N SER A 133 22.57 -6.29 -4.60
CA SER A 133 22.33 -7.34 -5.60
C SER A 133 21.74 -6.78 -6.90
N MET A 134 22.10 -7.38 -8.04
CA MET A 134 21.61 -6.97 -9.37
C MET A 134 20.47 -7.89 -9.82
N LEU A 135 19.27 -7.33 -10.05
CA LEU A 135 18.07 -8.06 -10.49
C LEU A 135 17.75 -7.74 -11.96
N LEU A 136 17.75 -8.76 -12.82
CA LEU A 136 17.32 -8.66 -14.22
C LEU A 136 16.12 -9.59 -14.42
N ALA A 137 14.92 -9.11 -14.06
CA ALA A 137 13.67 -9.78 -14.34
C ALA A 137 13.07 -9.21 -15.63
N LYS A 138 12.75 -10.08 -16.61
CA LYS A 138 11.74 -9.70 -17.63
C LYS A 138 10.38 -9.75 -16.93
N LEU A 139 10.06 -8.69 -16.20
CA LEU A 139 8.68 -8.34 -15.93
C LEU A 139 8.04 -8.07 -17.30
N TYR A 140 6.79 -8.49 -17.49
CA TYR A 140 5.91 -7.70 -18.34
C TYR A 140 5.66 -6.38 -17.59
N ALA A 141 6.74 -5.61 -17.40
CA ALA A 141 6.63 -4.19 -17.22
C ALA A 141 5.96 -3.74 -18.50
N THR A 142 4.83 -3.05 -18.35
CA THR A 142 4.48 -2.02 -19.31
C THR A 142 5.79 -1.32 -19.69
N PRO A 143 6.08 -1.14 -20.98
CA PRO A 143 7.34 -0.52 -21.39
C PRO A 143 7.52 0.73 -20.53
N MET A 144 8.63 0.80 -19.76
CA MET A 144 9.06 2.04 -19.14
C MET A 144 9.12 3.03 -20.30
N ASP A 145 8.14 3.91 -20.33
CA ASP A 145 7.82 4.65 -21.54
C ASP A 145 9.05 5.49 -21.88
N VAL A 146 9.44 5.50 -23.16
CA VAL A 146 10.51 6.38 -23.64
C VAL A 146 10.18 7.83 -23.28
N SER A 147 8.88 8.16 -23.13
CA SER A 147 8.40 9.42 -22.57
C SER A 147 8.92 9.74 -21.16
N PHE A 148 9.07 8.76 -20.26
CA PHE A 148 9.58 8.99 -18.89
C PHE A 148 11.04 9.46 -18.90
N PHE A 149 11.90 8.79 -19.65
CA PHE A 149 13.30 9.20 -19.82
C PHE A 149 13.41 10.56 -20.52
N THR A 150 12.54 10.82 -21.49
CA THR A 150 12.52 12.10 -22.21
C THR A 150 12.05 13.25 -21.31
N ALA A 151 11.04 13.02 -20.46
CA ALA A 151 10.53 14.00 -19.52
C ALA A 151 11.53 14.31 -18.38
N MET A 152 12.22 13.29 -17.86
CA MET A 152 13.27 13.48 -16.84
C MET A 152 14.51 14.20 -17.39
N ASN A 153 14.84 14.00 -18.68
CA ASN A 153 16.01 14.62 -19.30
C ASN A 153 15.88 16.14 -19.55
N LEU A 154 14.68 16.72 -19.37
CA LEU A 154 14.40 18.15 -19.58
C LEU A 154 14.05 18.90 -18.27
N LEU A 155 14.12 18.21 -17.13
CA LEU A 155 13.64 18.73 -15.86
C LEU A 155 14.71 19.60 -15.19
N LEU A 156 14.57 20.91 -15.33
CA LEU A 156 15.28 21.87 -14.49
C LEU A 156 14.55 22.01 -13.15
N TYR A 157 15.13 21.45 -12.10
CA TYR A 157 14.68 21.64 -10.72
C TYR A 157 15.83 22.15 -9.85
N LYS A 158 15.49 22.74 -8.70
CA LYS A 158 16.51 23.26 -7.78
C LYS A 158 17.27 22.09 -7.15
N GLN A 159 18.61 22.17 -7.15
CA GLN A 159 19.44 21.18 -6.48
C GLN A 159 19.01 21.04 -5.01
N PRO A 160 18.70 19.82 -4.53
CA PRO A 160 18.35 19.62 -3.13
C PRO A 160 19.55 19.89 -2.23
N SER A 161 19.31 20.54 -1.09
CA SER A 161 20.33 20.77 -0.07
C SER A 161 20.20 19.75 1.04
N VAL A 162 21.31 19.12 1.42
CA VAL A 162 21.37 18.22 2.59
C VAL A 162 21.40 18.98 3.92
N LEU A 163 21.61 20.30 3.88
CA LEU A 163 21.75 21.16 5.07
C LEU A 163 20.56 22.09 5.29
N VAL A 164 19.69 22.25 4.30
CA VAL A 164 18.60 23.25 4.32
C VAL A 164 17.27 22.58 4.07
N GLY A 165 16.33 22.78 5.00
CA GLY A 165 14.97 22.26 4.95
C GLY A 165 14.07 22.96 5.96
N ARG A 166 12.86 22.44 6.17
CA ARG A 166 11.98 22.89 7.27
C ARG A 166 12.64 22.56 8.61
N THR A 167 12.81 23.57 9.47
CA THR A 167 13.40 23.43 10.83
C THR A 167 12.38 23.61 11.94
N ASP A 168 11.18 24.06 11.59
CA ASP A 168 10.06 24.39 12.47
C ASP A 168 9.07 23.24 12.66
N VAL A 169 9.19 22.16 11.86
CA VAL A 169 8.30 21.00 11.88
C VAL A 169 9.06 19.70 11.64
N VAL A 170 8.49 18.58 12.10
CA VAL A 170 8.95 17.24 11.74
C VAL A 170 8.49 16.91 10.32
N ALA A 171 9.42 16.49 9.47
CA ALA A 171 9.16 16.13 8.07
C ALA A 171 9.21 14.61 7.81
N VAL A 172 9.61 13.80 8.79
CA VAL A 172 9.68 12.34 8.68
C VAL A 172 9.32 11.69 10.02
N THR A 173 8.50 10.65 9.99
CA THR A 173 8.09 9.91 11.19
C THR A 173 9.21 8.97 11.69
N PRO A 174 9.12 8.46 12.93
CA PRO A 174 10.05 7.45 13.44
C PRO A 174 10.10 6.14 12.63
N TRP A 175 9.07 5.85 11.82
CA TRP A 175 9.02 4.69 10.91
C TRP A 175 9.34 5.06 9.44
N LEU A 176 10.01 6.20 9.22
CA LEU A 176 10.52 6.65 7.92
C LEU A 176 9.44 7.01 6.88
N ALA A 177 8.22 7.34 7.32
CA ALA A 177 7.21 7.93 6.43
C ALA A 177 7.38 9.45 6.34
N PRO A 178 7.34 10.07 5.15
CA PRO A 178 7.34 11.52 5.03
C PRO A 178 6.06 12.13 5.61
N ILE A 179 6.22 13.28 6.26
CA ILE A 179 5.12 14.19 6.62
C ILE A 179 5.17 15.34 5.62
N VAL A 180 4.13 15.42 4.77
CA VAL A 180 4.08 16.37 3.65
C VAL A 180 3.69 17.75 4.16
N TRP A 181 4.65 18.67 4.11
CA TRP A 181 4.48 20.09 4.40
C TRP A 181 4.92 20.93 3.20
N GLN A 182 4.40 22.15 3.08
CA GLN A 182 4.90 23.10 2.10
C GLN A 182 6.40 23.33 2.32
N GLY A 183 7.16 23.11 1.24
CA GLY A 183 8.62 23.19 1.22
C GLY A 183 9.36 21.89 1.50
N THR A 184 8.68 20.75 1.69
CA THR A 184 9.32 19.42 1.83
C THR A 184 9.34 18.61 0.53
N PHE A 185 8.79 19.16 -0.57
CA PHE A 185 8.72 18.53 -1.87
C PHE A 185 8.84 19.58 -2.98
N ASP A 186 9.30 19.14 -4.16
CA ASP A 186 9.25 19.93 -5.39
C ASP A 186 8.02 19.49 -6.20
N PRO A 187 7.04 20.38 -6.43
CA PRO A 187 5.76 20.02 -7.06
C PRO A 187 5.91 19.61 -8.53
N ASP A 188 6.85 20.21 -9.26
CA ASP A 188 7.04 19.94 -10.68
C ASP A 188 7.72 18.59 -10.88
N LEU A 189 8.76 18.32 -10.08
CA LEU A 189 9.46 17.04 -10.10
C LEU A 189 8.52 15.88 -9.77
N ILE A 190 7.73 16.00 -8.69
CA ILE A 190 6.86 14.90 -8.27
C ILE A 190 5.72 14.67 -9.27
N ASP A 191 5.14 15.74 -9.83
CA ASP A 191 4.08 15.58 -10.83
C ASP A 191 4.60 14.92 -12.09
N ILE A 192 5.78 15.29 -12.59
CA ILE A 192 6.33 14.66 -13.80
C ILE A 192 6.56 13.17 -13.58
N ILE A 193 7.06 12.78 -12.40
CA ILE A 193 7.24 11.36 -12.06
C ILE A 193 5.90 10.63 -12.11
N TYR A 194 4.86 11.15 -11.43
CA TYR A 194 3.58 10.43 -11.33
C TYR A 194 2.72 10.53 -12.59
N LYS A 195 2.79 11.64 -13.35
CA LYS A 195 2.08 11.80 -14.63
C LYS A 195 2.56 10.78 -15.67
N SER A 196 3.85 10.44 -15.66
CA SER A 196 4.41 9.41 -16.56
C SER A 196 3.83 8.00 -16.35
N MET A 197 3.23 7.75 -15.18
CA MET A 197 2.61 6.47 -14.84
C MET A 197 1.15 6.37 -15.31
N ASN A 198 0.57 7.45 -15.84
CA ASN A 198 -0.81 7.52 -16.32
C ASN A 198 -1.84 6.97 -15.32
N LEU A 199 -1.68 7.36 -14.05
CA LEU A 199 -2.51 6.88 -12.94
C LEU A 199 -3.91 7.46 -12.98
N THR A 200 -4.88 6.70 -12.47
CA THR A 200 -6.22 7.16 -12.18
C THR A 200 -6.47 7.20 -10.67
N ILE A 201 -6.99 8.32 -10.18
CA ILE A 201 -7.25 8.53 -8.76
C ILE A 201 -8.75 8.64 -8.53
N ALA A 202 -9.28 7.77 -7.69
CA ALA A 202 -10.64 7.85 -7.21
C ALA A 202 -10.76 8.87 -6.07
N THR A 203 -11.91 9.51 -5.95
CA THR A 203 -12.24 10.34 -4.78
C THR A 203 -13.66 10.05 -4.34
N THR A 204 -13.82 9.62 -3.10
CA THR A 204 -15.14 9.36 -2.51
C THR A 204 -15.55 10.52 -1.64
N VAL A 205 -16.81 10.92 -1.77
CA VAL A 205 -17.38 12.02 -1.00
C VAL A 205 -18.84 11.70 -0.64
N PHE A 206 -19.20 11.92 0.62
CA PHE A 206 -20.54 11.62 1.14
C PHE A 206 -21.34 12.91 1.31
N ALA A 207 -22.47 12.99 0.62
CA ALA A 207 -23.36 14.13 0.63
C ALA A 207 -24.79 13.67 0.93
N VAL A 208 -25.04 13.31 2.20
CA VAL A 208 -26.33 12.77 2.65
C VAL A 208 -27.18 13.87 3.29
N GLY A 209 -28.47 13.91 2.96
CA GLY A 209 -29.43 14.86 3.49
C GLY A 209 -29.06 16.31 3.15
N LYS A 210 -28.88 17.13 4.19
CA LYS A 210 -28.58 18.56 4.03
C LYS A 210 -27.15 18.84 3.57
N TYR A 211 -26.25 17.85 3.62
CA TYR A 211 -24.84 17.99 3.22
C TYR A 211 -24.66 18.15 1.70
N VAL A 212 -25.68 17.82 0.90
CA VAL A 212 -25.69 18.06 -0.55
C VAL A 212 -25.39 19.52 -0.92
N ARG A 213 -25.74 20.47 -0.03
CA ARG A 213 -25.45 21.90 -0.21
C ARG A 213 -23.97 22.22 -0.40
N PHE A 214 -23.06 21.37 0.10
CA PHE A 214 -21.62 21.60 0.04
C PHE A 214 -20.97 21.07 -1.24
N LEU A 215 -21.66 20.19 -1.99
CA LEU A 215 -21.08 19.52 -3.17
C LEU A 215 -20.61 20.50 -4.24
N ARG A 216 -21.34 21.59 -4.48
CA ARG A 216 -21.00 22.55 -5.54
C ARG A 216 -19.61 23.14 -5.28
N ASP A 217 -19.44 23.75 -4.11
CA ASP A 217 -18.19 24.38 -3.75
C ASP A 217 -17.04 23.37 -3.65
N PHE A 218 -17.30 22.19 -3.10
CA PHE A 218 -16.33 21.09 -3.04
C PHE A 218 -15.82 20.73 -4.44
N LEU A 219 -16.73 20.44 -5.38
CA LEU A 219 -16.38 20.03 -6.74
C LEU A 219 -15.72 21.16 -7.55
N GLU A 220 -16.27 22.37 -7.49
CA GLU A 220 -15.73 23.52 -8.23
C GLU A 220 -14.33 23.92 -7.73
N THR A 221 -14.05 23.75 -6.44
CA THR A 221 -12.70 23.98 -5.89
C THR A 221 -11.76 22.79 -6.14
N ALA A 222 -12.27 21.56 -6.13
CA ALA A 222 -11.50 20.37 -6.50
C ALA A 222 -10.97 20.46 -7.94
N GLU A 223 -11.79 20.90 -8.91
CA GLU A 223 -11.33 21.09 -10.30
C GLU A 223 -10.18 22.11 -10.43
N LYS A 224 -10.07 23.08 -9.52
CA LYS A 224 -9.00 24.10 -9.54
C LYS A 224 -7.70 23.64 -8.88
N HIS A 225 -7.76 22.67 -7.97
CA HIS A 225 -6.69 22.45 -7.01
C HIS A 225 -6.33 20.98 -6.77
N PHE A 226 -7.28 20.06 -6.91
CA PHE A 226 -7.13 18.67 -6.56
C PHE A 226 -6.67 17.82 -7.75
N LEU A 227 -5.41 17.39 -7.70
CA LEU A 227 -4.75 16.53 -8.67
C LEU A 227 -5.01 17.02 -10.11
N VAL A 228 -4.76 18.31 -10.33
CA VAL A 228 -4.93 18.96 -11.65
C VAL A 228 -4.04 18.26 -12.67
N ASP A 229 -4.59 18.03 -13.87
CA ASP A 229 -4.00 17.25 -14.97
C ASP A 229 -3.77 15.75 -14.71
N PHE A 230 -4.26 15.20 -13.61
CA PHE A 230 -4.36 13.75 -13.42
C PHE A 230 -5.75 13.23 -13.79
N ASN A 231 -5.83 11.94 -14.14
CA ASN A 231 -7.13 11.29 -14.30
C ASN A 231 -7.79 11.15 -12.93
N VAL A 232 -8.99 11.71 -12.75
CA VAL A 232 -9.71 11.69 -11.48
C VAL A 232 -11.14 11.20 -11.67
N ARG A 233 -11.57 10.25 -10.83
CA ARG A 233 -12.95 9.76 -10.80
C ARG A 233 -13.60 10.12 -9.47
N TYR A 234 -14.56 11.02 -9.49
CA TYR A 234 -15.36 11.37 -8.33
C TYR A 234 -16.50 10.36 -8.15
N TYR A 235 -16.66 9.84 -6.93
CA TYR A 235 -17.76 8.99 -6.52
C TYR A 235 -18.53 9.72 -5.42
N VAL A 236 -19.66 10.30 -5.81
CA VAL A 236 -20.55 11.05 -4.90
C VAL A 236 -21.59 10.10 -4.35
N PHE A 237 -21.52 9.80 -3.06
CA PHE A 237 -22.51 9.00 -2.34
C PHE A 237 -23.59 9.91 -1.77
N THR A 238 -24.84 9.75 -2.20
CA THR A 238 -25.95 10.60 -1.74
C THR A 238 -27.28 9.87 -1.71
N ASP A 239 -28.18 10.29 -0.81
CA ASP A 239 -29.60 9.93 -0.80
C ASP A 239 -30.45 10.79 -1.75
N ARG A 240 -29.85 11.82 -2.37
CA ARG A 240 -30.52 12.83 -3.22
C ARG A 240 -29.79 13.02 -4.56
N PRO A 241 -29.82 12.01 -5.45
CA PRO A 241 -29.09 12.07 -6.73
C PRO A 241 -29.50 13.28 -7.59
N ASP A 242 -30.78 13.66 -7.60
CA ASP A 242 -31.30 14.80 -8.37
C ASP A 242 -30.82 16.16 -7.86
N ASN A 243 -30.23 16.21 -6.65
CA ASN A 243 -29.67 17.44 -6.07
C ASN A 243 -28.15 17.55 -6.25
N VAL A 244 -27.49 16.58 -6.90
CA VAL A 244 -26.06 16.69 -7.22
C VAL A 244 -25.88 17.79 -8.28
N PRO A 245 -25.04 18.80 -8.03
CA PRO A 245 -24.88 19.92 -8.96
C PRO A 245 -24.17 19.47 -10.24
N SER A 246 -24.61 20.01 -11.39
CA SER A 246 -23.84 19.93 -12.62
C SER A 246 -22.62 20.85 -12.52
N VAL A 247 -21.43 20.25 -12.61
CA VAL A 247 -20.13 20.93 -12.61
C VAL A 247 -19.35 20.46 -13.84
N THR A 248 -18.74 21.39 -14.56
CA THR A 248 -17.92 21.06 -15.74
C THR A 248 -16.64 20.38 -15.28
N MET A 249 -16.42 19.15 -15.74
CA MET A 249 -15.22 18.37 -15.44
C MET A 249 -14.17 18.58 -16.53
N SER A 250 -12.92 18.75 -16.11
CA SER A 250 -11.78 18.85 -17.03
C SER A 250 -11.50 17.51 -17.73
N GLN A 251 -10.69 17.52 -18.78
CA GLN A 251 -10.32 16.30 -19.50
C GLN A 251 -9.69 15.26 -18.56
N GLY A 252 -10.05 13.98 -18.73
CA GLY A 252 -9.59 12.89 -17.87
C GLY A 252 -10.33 12.78 -16.53
N ARG A 253 -11.34 13.63 -16.29
CA ARG A 253 -12.08 13.68 -15.03
C ARG A 253 -13.55 13.36 -15.24
N GLN A 254 -14.11 12.56 -14.33
CA GLN A 254 -15.49 12.07 -14.42
C GLN A 254 -16.14 12.02 -13.04
N LEU A 255 -17.45 12.23 -13.01
CA LEU A 255 -18.24 12.16 -11.79
C LEU A 255 -19.31 11.05 -11.93
N SER A 256 -19.32 10.15 -10.97
CA SER A 256 -20.31 9.09 -10.81
C SER A 256 -21.11 9.33 -9.53
N VAL A 257 -22.44 9.31 -9.64
CA VAL A 257 -23.34 9.41 -8.49
C VAL A 257 -23.76 8.01 -8.08
N ILE A 258 -23.53 7.66 -6.81
CA ILE A 258 -23.94 6.38 -6.23
C ILE A 258 -25.01 6.67 -5.18
N GLN A 259 -26.23 6.19 -5.44
CA GLN A 259 -27.32 6.35 -4.50
C GLN A 259 -27.10 5.48 -3.26
N VAL A 260 -27.22 6.09 -2.07
CA VAL A 260 -27.11 5.42 -0.78
C VAL A 260 -28.34 5.74 0.09
N PRO A 261 -28.72 4.87 1.04
CA PRO A 261 -29.81 5.20 1.95
C PRO A 261 -29.44 6.39 2.85
N GLY A 262 -30.41 7.27 3.10
CA GLY A 262 -30.31 8.26 4.18
C GLY A 262 -30.40 7.59 5.57
N SER A 263 -30.10 8.36 6.62
CA SER A 263 -30.42 7.99 8.01
C SER A 263 -30.85 9.24 8.79
N ASN A 264 -31.65 9.02 9.83
CA ASN A 264 -32.12 10.07 10.75
C ASN A 264 -31.09 10.35 11.88
N ARG A 265 -30.01 9.58 11.96
CA ARG A 265 -28.92 9.73 12.94
C ARG A 265 -27.60 9.93 12.22
N TRP A 266 -26.97 11.09 12.40
CA TRP A 266 -25.74 11.42 11.68
C TRP A 266 -24.58 10.45 11.99
N GLN A 267 -24.54 9.87 13.20
CA GLN A 267 -23.54 8.89 13.60
C GLN A 267 -23.65 7.60 12.80
N GLU A 268 -24.86 7.18 12.42
CA GLU A 268 -25.05 6.01 11.55
C GLU A 268 -24.57 6.29 10.14
N ILE A 269 -24.81 7.50 9.61
CA ILE A 269 -24.27 7.91 8.31
C ILE A 269 -22.74 7.83 8.34
N SER A 270 -22.13 8.33 9.42
CA SER A 270 -20.68 8.34 9.61
C SER A 270 -20.09 6.93 9.75
N ALA A 271 -20.70 6.08 10.59
CA ALA A 271 -20.26 4.71 10.81
C ALA A 271 -20.40 3.84 9.55
N ARG A 272 -21.43 4.08 8.73
CA ARG A 272 -21.63 3.33 7.47
C ARG A 272 -20.71 3.75 6.34
N ARG A 273 -19.95 4.85 6.47
CA ARG A 273 -18.99 5.28 5.44
C ARG A 273 -18.00 4.19 5.11
N MET A 274 -17.48 3.49 6.12
CA MET A 274 -16.53 2.40 5.94
C MET A 274 -17.14 1.24 5.13
N GLU A 275 -18.38 0.84 5.43
CA GLU A 275 -19.12 -0.18 4.66
C GLU A 275 -19.33 0.25 3.20
N ILE A 276 -19.77 1.49 2.99
CA ILE A 276 -20.13 1.99 1.66
C ILE A 276 -18.88 2.12 0.78
N ILE A 277 -17.77 2.66 1.33
CA ILE A 277 -16.49 2.76 0.61
C ILE A 277 -15.97 1.36 0.28
N GLN A 278 -15.93 0.44 1.25
CA GLN A 278 -15.51 -0.94 1.04
C GLN A 278 -16.29 -1.59 -0.12
N THR A 279 -17.62 -1.46 -0.10
CA THR A 279 -18.52 -2.03 -1.11
C THR A 279 -18.30 -1.40 -2.48
N ALA A 280 -18.11 -0.07 -2.55
CA ALA A 280 -17.83 0.63 -3.79
C ALA A 280 -16.48 0.22 -4.39
N ILE A 281 -15.46 0.01 -3.55
CA ILE A 281 -14.16 -0.52 -3.99
C ILE A 281 -14.30 -1.91 -4.59
N GLU A 282 -14.98 -2.81 -3.89
CA GLU A 282 -15.17 -4.20 -4.34
C GLU A 282 -15.95 -4.27 -5.66
N ARG A 283 -17.00 -3.46 -5.80
CA ARG A 283 -17.89 -3.51 -6.97
C ARG A 283 -17.34 -2.77 -8.19
N GLN A 284 -16.65 -1.66 -7.98
CA GLN A 284 -16.35 -0.72 -9.07
C GLN A 284 -14.95 -0.13 -8.99
N ILE A 285 -14.59 0.57 -7.90
CA ILE A 285 -13.41 1.45 -7.88
C ILE A 285 -12.10 0.67 -8.11
N SER A 286 -12.00 -0.58 -7.64
CA SER A 286 -10.83 -1.46 -7.86
C SER A 286 -10.50 -1.73 -9.33
N ARG A 287 -11.44 -1.53 -10.25
CA ARG A 287 -11.26 -1.73 -11.69
C ARG A 287 -11.00 -0.43 -12.44
N GLU A 288 -11.15 0.71 -11.76
CA GLU A 288 -11.20 2.03 -12.38
C GLU A 288 -10.12 2.99 -11.89
N ALA A 289 -9.46 2.69 -10.76
CA ALA A 289 -8.48 3.57 -10.15
C ALA A 289 -7.32 2.81 -9.49
N ASP A 290 -6.16 3.45 -9.45
CA ASP A 290 -4.94 2.98 -8.79
C ASP A 290 -4.89 3.46 -7.33
N TYR A 291 -5.30 4.71 -7.10
CA TYR A 291 -5.35 5.36 -5.79
C TYR A 291 -6.77 5.81 -5.47
N ILE A 292 -7.04 6.02 -4.18
CA ILE A 292 -8.30 6.57 -3.68
C ILE A 292 -8.05 7.55 -2.54
N PHE A 293 -8.75 8.67 -2.56
CA PHE A 293 -8.91 9.57 -1.41
C PHE A 293 -10.37 9.56 -0.95
N CYS A 294 -10.59 9.48 0.35
CA CYS A 294 -11.90 9.59 0.97
C CYS A 294 -11.95 10.93 1.70
N LEU A 295 -12.87 11.81 1.28
CA LEU A 295 -12.91 13.21 1.70
C LEU A 295 -14.29 13.59 2.24
N ASP A 296 -14.30 14.41 3.28
CA ASP A 296 -15.51 15.05 3.80
C ASP A 296 -15.99 16.16 2.86
N VAL A 297 -17.30 16.16 2.57
CA VAL A 297 -17.92 17.10 1.60
C VAL A 297 -18.01 18.53 2.12
N ASP A 298 -18.05 18.71 3.43
CA ASP A 298 -18.21 20.00 4.10
C ASP A 298 -16.87 20.72 4.26
N SER A 299 -16.07 20.67 3.20
CA SER A 299 -14.73 21.22 3.09
C SER A 299 -14.49 21.77 1.67
N LYS A 300 -13.51 22.65 1.51
CA LYS A 300 -13.16 23.28 0.23
C LYS A 300 -11.66 23.22 -0.02
N PHE A 301 -11.27 23.19 -1.30
CA PHE A 301 -9.88 23.34 -1.69
C PHE A 301 -9.53 24.81 -1.90
N HIS A 302 -8.35 25.22 -1.43
CA HIS A 302 -7.87 26.60 -1.45
C HIS A 302 -6.51 26.76 -2.15
N ALA A 303 -5.75 25.67 -2.23
CA ALA A 303 -4.46 25.64 -2.87
C ALA A 303 -4.18 24.24 -3.42
N ARG A 304 -3.12 24.14 -4.22
CA ARG A 304 -2.68 22.90 -4.86
C ARG A 304 -2.69 21.71 -3.88
N TRP A 305 -3.30 20.62 -4.32
CA TRP A 305 -3.20 19.29 -3.76
C TRP A 305 -2.80 18.35 -4.88
N GLY A 306 -1.53 17.92 -4.91
CA GLY A 306 -0.97 17.21 -6.06
C GLY A 306 -0.44 15.80 -5.76
N ALA A 307 0.40 15.28 -6.65
CA ALA A 307 0.96 13.94 -6.53
C ALA A 307 1.82 13.75 -5.27
N GLU A 308 2.25 14.84 -4.62
CA GLU A 308 2.94 14.77 -3.35
C GLU A 308 2.14 14.04 -2.27
N SER A 309 0.80 14.02 -2.36
CA SER A 309 -0.06 13.35 -1.40
C SER A 309 -0.17 11.84 -1.64
N LEU A 310 0.22 11.32 -2.82
CA LEU A 310 0.01 9.92 -3.18
C LEU A 310 0.96 8.99 -2.43
N GLY A 311 0.42 8.00 -1.75
CA GLY A 311 1.17 6.98 -1.00
C GLY A 311 0.39 5.67 -0.97
N ARG A 312 1.00 4.62 -0.41
CA ARG A 312 0.33 3.32 -0.27
C ARG A 312 -0.82 3.43 0.74
N LEU A 313 -0.55 4.05 1.88
CA LEU A 313 -1.52 4.33 2.91
C LEU A 313 -1.26 5.74 3.44
N VAL A 314 -2.23 6.62 3.25
CA VAL A 314 -2.14 8.05 3.48
C VAL A 314 -3.11 8.46 4.58
N ALA A 315 -2.61 9.18 5.58
CA ALA A 315 -3.40 9.74 6.67
C ALA A 315 -3.08 11.23 6.83
N VAL A 316 -4.02 12.01 7.38
CA VAL A 316 -3.81 13.43 7.67
C VAL A 316 -3.74 13.67 9.16
N ILE A 317 -2.76 14.44 9.61
CA ILE A 317 -2.63 14.81 11.03
C ILE A 317 -3.70 15.86 11.36
N HIS A 318 -4.49 15.63 12.40
CA HIS A 318 -5.65 16.45 12.74
C HIS A 318 -5.24 17.87 13.21
N PRO A 319 -5.89 18.94 12.69
CA PRO A 319 -5.49 20.33 12.89
C PRO A 319 -5.70 20.82 14.32
N GLU A 320 -6.55 20.17 15.12
CA GLU A 320 -6.72 20.53 16.53
C GLU A 320 -5.71 19.88 17.47
N LEU A 321 -5.14 18.74 17.07
CA LEU A 321 -4.37 17.89 17.98
C LEU A 321 -2.91 17.71 17.55
N TYR A 322 -2.49 18.20 16.38
CA TYR A 322 -1.12 18.02 15.87
C TYR A 322 -0.02 18.60 16.80
N ASN A 323 -0.34 19.56 17.66
CA ASN A 323 0.58 20.17 18.61
C ASN A 323 0.32 19.74 20.07
N GLN A 324 -0.53 18.74 20.30
CA GLN A 324 -0.84 18.23 21.62
C GLN A 324 -0.04 16.94 21.92
N PRO A 325 0.28 16.68 23.19
CA PRO A 325 0.79 15.38 23.61
C PRO A 325 -0.26 14.27 23.51
N ARG A 326 0.18 13.01 23.40
CA ARG A 326 -0.68 11.84 23.12
C ARG A 326 -1.74 11.54 24.18
N ASP A 327 -1.52 11.96 25.42
CA ASP A 327 -2.45 11.83 26.53
C ASP A 327 -3.65 12.79 26.38
N ARG A 328 -3.52 13.83 25.56
CA ARG A 328 -4.61 14.75 25.19
C ARG A 328 -5.34 14.38 23.91
N PHE A 329 -4.87 13.35 23.19
CA PHE A 329 -5.58 12.86 22.01
C PHE A 329 -6.91 12.26 22.43
N SER A 330 -7.96 12.64 21.71
CA SER A 330 -9.34 12.20 21.96
C SER A 330 -9.60 10.79 21.41
N TYR A 331 -8.66 9.86 21.55
CA TYR A 331 -8.89 8.46 21.23
C TYR A 331 -10.01 7.87 22.08
N GLU A 332 -10.57 6.75 21.64
CA GLU A 332 -11.42 5.93 22.48
C GLU A 332 -10.63 5.39 23.67
N ARG A 333 -11.07 5.68 24.90
CA ARG A 333 -10.35 5.32 26.13
C ARG A 333 -11.04 4.21 26.93
N ARG A 334 -12.23 3.74 26.51
CA ARG A 334 -12.93 2.63 27.15
C ARG A 334 -12.36 1.31 26.62
N PRO A 335 -11.74 0.47 27.47
CA PRO A 335 -11.16 -0.81 27.03
C PRO A 335 -12.15 -1.80 26.42
N ALA A 336 -13.45 -1.59 26.63
CA ALA A 336 -14.50 -2.41 26.05
C ALA A 336 -14.72 -2.17 24.55
N SER A 337 -14.28 -1.03 24.01
CA SER A 337 -14.35 -0.75 22.57
C SER A 337 -13.17 -1.36 21.83
N THR A 338 -13.41 -1.88 20.63
CA THR A 338 -12.36 -2.31 19.69
C THR A 338 -11.47 -1.16 19.21
N ALA A 339 -11.92 0.10 19.32
CA ALA A 339 -11.15 1.30 19.02
C ALA A 339 -10.25 1.79 20.17
N TYR A 340 -10.29 1.14 21.34
CA TYR A 340 -9.55 1.55 22.53
C TYR A 340 -8.06 1.84 22.26
N ILE A 341 -7.51 2.95 22.75
CA ILE A 341 -6.06 3.21 22.76
C ILE A 341 -5.65 3.66 24.17
N PRO A 342 -4.66 3.01 24.82
CA PRO A 342 -4.13 3.42 26.13
C PRO A 342 -3.54 4.85 26.13
N MET A 343 -3.49 5.49 27.31
CA MET A 343 -3.02 6.89 27.46
C MET A 343 -1.55 7.09 27.06
N ASP A 344 -0.73 6.04 27.16
CA ASP A 344 0.69 6.03 26.84
C ASP A 344 1.00 5.60 25.40
N GLU A 345 0.01 5.15 24.64
CA GLU A 345 0.11 4.79 23.22
C GLU A 345 -0.39 5.91 22.29
N GLY A 346 0.09 5.89 21.03
CA GLY A 346 -0.29 6.87 19.99
C GLY A 346 0.89 7.68 19.45
N ASP A 347 0.99 7.76 18.12
CA ASP A 347 1.98 8.60 17.43
C ASP A 347 1.41 9.98 17.11
N TYR A 348 0.26 10.01 16.42
CA TYR A 348 -0.47 11.20 16.00
C TYR A 348 -1.97 10.93 16.10
N TYR A 349 -2.75 11.99 16.27
CA TYR A 349 -4.19 11.92 16.06
C TYR A 349 -4.49 12.21 14.58
N TYR A 350 -5.06 11.24 13.88
CA TYR A 350 -5.36 11.31 12.46
C TYR A 350 -6.81 11.74 12.25
N ALA A 351 -7.05 12.61 11.27
CA ALA A 351 -8.37 13.12 10.93
C ALA A 351 -9.18 12.12 10.10
N GLY A 352 -10.40 11.81 10.53
CA GLY A 352 -11.36 10.97 9.82
C GLY A 352 -11.89 11.61 8.53
N ALA A 353 -11.78 12.93 8.42
CA ALA A 353 -12.22 13.71 7.27
C ALA A 353 -11.40 13.45 5.99
N VAL A 354 -10.15 12.96 6.14
CA VAL A 354 -9.27 12.66 5.00
C VAL A 354 -8.43 11.43 5.29
N PHE A 355 -8.57 10.41 4.45
CA PHE A 355 -7.62 9.30 4.34
C PHE A 355 -7.56 8.79 2.90
N GLY A 356 -6.52 8.04 2.56
CA GLY A 356 -6.38 7.53 1.20
C GLY A 356 -5.25 6.55 1.04
N GLY A 357 -4.90 6.24 -0.20
CA GLY A 357 -3.83 5.32 -0.50
C GLY A 357 -4.06 4.56 -1.80
N PHE A 358 -3.37 3.43 -1.97
CA PHE A 358 -3.75 2.45 -2.97
C PHE A 358 -5.14 1.91 -2.66
N VAL A 359 -5.89 1.59 -3.71
CA VAL A 359 -7.25 1.07 -3.58
C VAL A 359 -7.30 -0.21 -2.72
N GLU A 360 -6.27 -1.07 -2.80
CA GLU A 360 -6.19 -2.31 -2.00
C GLU A 360 -5.97 -2.06 -0.50
N ASP A 361 -5.11 -1.11 -0.13
CA ASP A 361 -4.84 -0.76 1.26
C ASP A 361 -6.07 -0.08 1.88
N VAL A 362 -6.73 0.82 1.12
CA VAL A 362 -7.95 1.49 1.60
C VAL A 362 -9.13 0.52 1.71
N TYR A 363 -9.24 -0.47 0.82
CA TYR A 363 -10.20 -1.57 0.98
C TYR A 363 -9.96 -2.34 2.29
N THR A 364 -8.69 -2.65 2.59
CA THR A 364 -8.33 -3.37 3.81
C THR A 364 -8.65 -2.53 5.06
N LEU A 365 -8.27 -1.26 5.07
CA LEU A 365 -8.58 -0.32 6.15
C LEU A 365 -10.07 -0.23 6.40
N THR A 366 -10.86 0.04 5.37
CA THR A 366 -12.31 0.22 5.48
C THR A 366 -13.00 -1.07 5.93
N LYS A 367 -12.58 -2.22 5.43
CA LYS A 367 -13.06 -3.54 5.88
C LYS A 367 -12.77 -3.79 7.37
N VAL A 368 -11.56 -3.49 7.84
CA VAL A 368 -11.20 -3.69 9.25
C VAL A 368 -11.98 -2.73 10.15
N CYS A 369 -12.04 -1.44 9.79
CA CYS A 369 -12.79 -0.45 10.56
C CYS A 369 -14.29 -0.78 10.61
N ARG A 370 -14.88 -1.21 9.49
CA ARG A 370 -16.26 -1.70 9.45
C ARG A 370 -16.48 -2.85 10.43
N ASN A 371 -15.66 -3.90 10.37
CA ASN A 371 -15.83 -5.06 11.25
C ASN A 371 -15.73 -4.68 12.73
N GLN A 372 -14.86 -3.73 13.07
CA GLN A 372 -14.70 -3.21 14.43
C GLN A 372 -15.92 -2.38 14.88
N LEU A 373 -16.43 -1.50 14.02
CA LEU A 373 -17.68 -0.77 14.25
C LEU A 373 -18.86 -1.71 14.49
N GLU A 374 -18.98 -2.78 13.69
CA GLU A 374 -20.03 -3.80 13.84
C GLU A 374 -19.88 -4.64 15.12
N GLU A 375 -18.65 -4.88 15.58
CA GLU A 375 -18.38 -5.54 16.87
C GLU A 375 -18.75 -4.63 18.05
N ASP A 376 -18.33 -3.36 18.03
CA ASP A 376 -18.70 -2.38 19.04
C ASP A 376 -20.23 -2.23 19.12
N ALA A 377 -20.90 -2.12 17.97
CA ALA A 377 -22.36 -2.05 17.91
C ALA A 377 -23.04 -3.29 18.49
N ARG A 378 -22.53 -4.51 18.22
CA ARG A 378 -23.03 -5.75 18.85
C ARG A 378 -22.87 -5.75 20.36
N ASN A 379 -21.82 -5.09 20.87
CA ASN A 379 -21.57 -4.91 22.29
C ASN A 379 -22.24 -3.65 22.89
N SER A 380 -23.14 -3.00 22.14
CA SER A 380 -23.83 -1.76 22.54
C SER A 380 -22.87 -0.61 22.89
N ILE A 381 -21.76 -0.53 22.18
CA ILE A 381 -20.74 0.50 22.30
C ILE A 381 -20.73 1.32 21.00
N GLU A 382 -20.65 2.64 21.14
CA GLU A 382 -20.32 3.54 20.05
C GLU A 382 -19.04 4.30 20.45
N ALA A 383 -17.98 4.18 19.65
CA ALA A 383 -16.71 4.83 19.94
C ALA A 383 -16.84 6.37 19.98
N ALA A 384 -16.01 7.02 20.78
CA ALA A 384 -16.10 8.45 21.10
C ALA A 384 -16.22 9.36 19.86
N TRP A 385 -15.51 9.02 18.78
CA TRP A 385 -15.56 9.71 17.49
C TRP A 385 -15.87 8.75 16.33
N GLN A 386 -16.81 7.83 16.54
CA GLN A 386 -17.31 6.88 15.53
C GLN A 386 -16.15 6.26 14.72
N GLU A 387 -16.16 6.34 13.39
CA GLU A 387 -15.14 5.77 12.51
C GLU A 387 -13.76 6.42 12.64
N GLU A 388 -13.63 7.68 13.09
CA GLU A 388 -12.34 8.32 13.32
C GLU A 388 -11.58 7.61 14.46
N SER A 389 -12.29 7.12 15.47
CA SER A 389 -11.68 6.33 16.56
C SER A 389 -11.10 5.01 16.03
N HIS A 390 -11.86 4.30 15.19
CA HIS A 390 -11.38 3.05 14.57
C HIS A 390 -10.27 3.28 13.54
N LEU A 391 -10.31 4.39 12.79
CA LEU A 391 -9.24 4.82 11.90
C LEU A 391 -7.93 5.01 12.67
N ASN A 392 -7.97 5.74 13.78
CA ASN A 392 -6.80 5.97 14.63
C ASN A 392 -6.24 4.66 15.19
N ARG A 393 -7.12 3.76 15.65
CA ARG A 393 -6.74 2.41 16.09
C ARG A 393 -6.07 1.61 14.97
N TYR A 394 -6.64 1.65 13.75
CA TYR A 394 -6.08 0.95 12.60
C TYR A 394 -4.67 1.47 12.25
N LEU A 395 -4.51 2.80 12.16
CA LEU A 395 -3.25 3.44 11.77
C LEU A 395 -2.16 3.34 12.83
N LEU A 396 -2.52 3.15 14.10
CA LEU A 396 -1.57 2.84 15.17
C LEU A 396 -0.83 1.53 14.92
N TYR A 397 -1.50 0.50 14.41
CA TYR A 397 -0.90 -0.82 14.15
C TYR A 397 -0.56 -1.06 12.67
N ASN A 398 -1.10 -0.24 11.76
CA ASN A 398 -0.83 -0.27 10.33
C ASN A 398 -0.30 1.11 9.91
N LYS A 399 0.98 1.34 10.18
CA LYS A 399 1.59 2.67 10.03
C LYS A 399 1.39 3.21 8.60
N PRO A 400 0.84 4.43 8.43
CA PRO A 400 0.73 5.04 7.12
C PRO A 400 2.12 5.30 6.55
N ASN A 401 2.31 5.04 5.26
CA ASN A 401 3.61 5.29 4.63
C ASN A 401 3.77 6.73 4.12
N LYS A 402 2.72 7.54 4.26
CA LYS A 402 2.74 8.97 4.00
C LYS A 402 1.75 9.67 4.92
N LEU A 403 2.19 10.73 5.58
CA LEU A 403 1.32 11.59 6.37
C LEU A 403 1.19 12.93 5.67
N LEU A 404 -0.01 13.48 5.63
CA LEU A 404 -0.21 14.86 5.23
C LEU A 404 -0.28 15.71 6.50
N SER A 405 0.38 16.86 6.46
CA SER A 405 0.30 17.84 7.54
C SER A 405 -1.11 18.45 7.63
N PRO A 406 -1.40 19.22 8.70
CA PRO A 406 -2.65 19.98 8.80
C PRO A 406 -2.91 20.96 7.64
N GLU A 407 -1.93 21.25 6.77
CA GLU A 407 -2.16 22.00 5.53
C GLU A 407 -3.20 21.33 4.61
N TYR A 408 -3.37 20.00 4.71
CA TYR A 408 -4.28 19.19 3.90
C TYR A 408 -5.62 18.89 4.58
N GLN A 409 -5.81 19.34 5.83
CA GLN A 409 -7.11 19.41 6.48
C GLN A 409 -7.03 20.42 7.62
N TRP A 410 -7.58 21.61 7.39
CA TRP A 410 -7.64 22.69 8.36
C TRP A 410 -9.08 22.98 8.80
N ASP A 411 -9.25 23.78 9.85
CA ASP A 411 -10.55 24.32 10.27
C ASP A 411 -10.53 25.84 10.11
N ASP A 412 -11.43 26.38 9.27
CA ASP A 412 -11.55 27.82 8.99
C ASP A 412 -11.86 28.66 10.24
N LYS A 413 -12.32 28.04 11.34
CA LYS A 413 -12.50 28.72 12.63
C LYS A 413 -11.17 29.02 13.33
N LYS A 414 -10.09 28.33 12.97
CA LYS A 414 -8.78 28.49 13.60
C LYS A 414 -8.01 29.63 12.96
N THR A 415 -7.32 30.40 13.79
CA THR A 415 -6.31 31.36 13.33
C THR A 415 -5.13 30.62 12.70
N ASN A 416 -4.53 31.20 11.67
CA ASN A 416 -3.36 30.62 11.00
C ASN A 416 -2.20 30.38 12.00
N ALA A 417 -1.69 29.15 12.03
CA ALA A 417 -0.48 28.80 12.75
C ALA A 417 0.77 29.11 11.90
N LYS A 418 1.89 29.48 12.53
CA LYS A 418 3.10 29.97 11.81
C LYS A 418 3.73 28.90 10.91
N GLU A 419 3.64 27.65 11.34
CA GLU A 419 4.16 26.46 10.68
C GLU A 419 3.29 25.99 9.50
N VAL A 420 2.01 26.37 9.46
CA VAL A 420 1.07 26.10 8.38
C VAL A 420 1.24 27.19 7.33
N LYS A 421 2.05 26.93 6.30
CA LYS A 421 2.42 27.95 5.31
C LYS A 421 1.35 28.15 4.24
N VAL A 422 0.51 27.14 4.03
CA VAL A 422 -0.56 27.14 3.05
C VAL A 422 -1.71 26.27 3.56
N ILE A 423 -2.93 26.75 3.43
CA ILE A 423 -4.12 25.93 3.64
C ILE A 423 -4.53 25.42 2.25
N ARG A 424 -4.51 24.10 2.06
CA ARG A 424 -4.88 23.45 0.80
C ARG A 424 -6.31 22.99 0.81
N PHE A 425 -6.78 22.52 1.97
CA PHE A 425 -8.12 22.01 2.16
C PHE A 425 -8.58 22.30 3.59
N SER A 426 -9.77 22.86 3.75
CA SER A 426 -10.31 23.20 5.07
C SER A 426 -11.81 22.98 5.16
N SER A 427 -12.25 22.67 6.38
CA SER A 427 -13.66 22.50 6.70
C SER A 427 -14.38 23.84 6.73
N VAL A 428 -15.54 23.91 6.08
CA VAL A 428 -16.33 25.14 6.03
C VAL A 428 -17.04 25.41 7.35
N ILE A 429 -17.18 26.70 7.69
CA ILE A 429 -17.96 27.14 8.84
C ILE A 429 -19.43 26.74 8.63
N LYS A 430 -19.99 26.03 9.62
CA LYS A 430 -21.33 25.46 9.55
C LYS A 430 -21.97 25.35 10.92
N ASN A 431 -23.30 25.42 10.95
CA ASN A 431 -24.10 25.16 12.14
C ASN A 431 -24.54 23.69 12.16
N TYR A 432 -23.96 22.89 13.06
CA TYR A 432 -24.27 21.46 13.14
C TYR A 432 -25.75 21.18 13.44
N ALA A 433 -26.42 22.02 14.25
CA ALA A 433 -27.83 21.84 14.59
C ALA A 433 -28.76 22.02 13.38
N GLU A 434 -28.35 22.82 12.39
CA GLU A 434 -29.13 23.02 11.17
C GLU A 434 -28.97 21.89 10.17
N ILE A 435 -27.85 21.17 10.20
CA ILE A 435 -27.43 20.26 9.11
C ILE A 435 -27.56 18.80 9.52
N ARG A 436 -27.21 18.46 10.77
CA ARG A 436 -27.26 17.09 11.27
C ARG A 436 -28.69 16.72 11.66
N PRO A 437 -29.23 15.60 11.16
CA PRO A 437 -30.45 15.04 11.73
C PRO A 437 -30.10 14.48 13.12
N ASN A 438 -30.87 14.91 14.12
CA ASN A 438 -30.73 14.50 15.51
C ASN A 438 -32.08 13.96 16.00
N VAL A 439 -32.56 12.86 15.41
CA VAL A 439 -33.76 12.15 15.88
C VAL A 439 -33.35 10.83 16.49
#